data_AF-A0A257X958-F1
#
_entry.id   AF-A0A257X958-F1
#
_cell.length_a   1.000
_cell.length_b   1.000
_cell.length_c   1.000
_cell.angle_alpha   90.00
_cell.angle_beta   90.00
_cell.angle_gamma   90.00
#
_symmetry.space_group_name_H-M   'P 1'
#
loop_
_entity.id
_entity.type
_entity.pdbx_description
1 polymer ?
#
loop_
_entity_poly.entity_id
_entity_poly.type
_entity_poly.pdbx_seq_one_letter_code
_entity_poly.pdbx_strand_id
1 'polypeptide(L)'
;MKSLLACSMIVTFWLGSLARADPKVSAAAAEIDALLARDWAAHNLTPNASADDSVFVRRIYLDVVGRIPTTREAEEFLASREEGRRPALIDKLLDSEGYVQNYFHYWADVLRVQSKGQRTGPAYVHFVKDALRTNKPYDLFVREMIAGAGKAWSDGAIGYYTRDRGMPLDNMASTVRVFLGTRIECAQCHNHPFDKWTQKQFYEMAAFTFGVEVRDFGGGLAGGISDLVRDQGMAIRTTFKQPERPKDMTDVADRLAYWAEVDKVGRARRAAEEALHQAEQLYNQALSESRGIPRYPKVTFDEKRKVTLP
;
A
#
# COMPACT_ATOMS: atom_id res chain seq x y z
N MET A 1 -47.32 -45.19 25.62
CA MET A 1 -46.35 -44.56 24.69
C MET A 1 -46.03 -43.16 25.20
N LYS A 2 -44.76 -42.85 25.48
CA LYS A 2 -44.31 -41.50 25.87
C LYS A 2 -43.30 -41.03 24.82
N SER A 3 -43.59 -39.92 24.14
CA SER A 3 -42.65 -39.28 23.22
C SER A 3 -41.97 -38.12 23.95
N LEU A 4 -40.65 -38.20 24.09
CA LEU A 4 -39.82 -37.10 24.59
C LEU A 4 -39.17 -36.41 23.38
N LEU A 5 -39.59 -35.18 23.07
CA LEU A 5 -38.86 -34.35 22.13
C LEU A 5 -37.60 -33.82 22.81
N ALA A 6 -36.44 -34.36 22.43
CA ALA A 6 -35.15 -33.82 22.81
C ALA A 6 -34.88 -32.51 22.04
N CYS A 7 -35.04 -31.37 22.72
CA CYS A 7 -34.67 -30.07 22.16
C CYS A 7 -33.15 -29.95 22.15
N SER A 8 -32.53 -30.11 20.99
CA SER A 8 -31.08 -30.03 20.83
C SER A 8 -30.62 -28.57 20.90
N MET A 9 -30.07 -28.15 22.03
CA MET A 9 -29.40 -26.85 22.16
C MET A 9 -28.11 -26.86 21.34
N ILE A 10 -28.16 -26.28 20.14
CA ILE A 10 -26.96 -25.97 19.36
C ILE A 10 -26.28 -24.79 20.05
N VAL A 11 -25.32 -25.08 20.94
CA VAL A 11 -24.39 -24.09 21.46
C VAL A 11 -23.40 -23.76 20.34
N THR A 12 -23.71 -22.72 19.56
CA THR A 12 -22.74 -22.11 18.65
C THR A 12 -21.63 -21.48 19.46
N PHE A 13 -20.54 -22.23 19.67
CA PHE A 13 -19.29 -21.69 20.19
C PHE A 13 -18.78 -20.65 19.18
N TRP A 14 -18.94 -19.37 19.53
CA TRP A 14 -18.26 -18.28 18.83
C TRP A 14 -16.78 -18.37 19.21
N LEU A 15 -16.04 -19.16 18.44
CA LEU A 15 -14.57 -19.14 18.42
C LEU A 15 -14.13 -17.84 17.72
N GLY A 16 -14.38 -16.72 18.40
CA GLY A 16 -13.65 -15.49 18.15
C GLY A 16 -12.18 -15.80 18.38
N SER A 17 -11.39 -15.76 17.31
CA SER A 17 -9.94 -15.86 17.43
C SER A 17 -9.47 -14.67 18.26
N LEU A 18 -9.15 -14.91 19.53
CA LEU A 18 -8.33 -13.99 20.31
C LEU A 18 -7.00 -13.90 19.59
N ALA A 19 -6.88 -12.88 18.73
CA ALA A 19 -5.66 -12.53 18.04
C ALA A 19 -4.66 -12.04 19.10
N ARG A 20 -4.00 -12.99 19.75
CA ARG A 20 -2.89 -12.68 20.65
C ARG A 20 -1.82 -12.02 19.79
N ALA A 21 -1.48 -10.77 20.10
CA ALA A 21 -0.46 -10.00 19.40
C ALA A 21 0.76 -10.86 19.06
N ASP A 22 1.29 -10.72 17.84
CA ASP A 22 2.44 -11.50 17.35
C ASP A 22 3.52 -11.57 18.45
N PRO A 23 3.99 -12.76 18.84
CA PRO A 23 5.03 -12.91 19.86
C PRO A 23 6.26 -12.01 19.65
N LYS A 24 6.60 -11.69 18.40
CA LYS A 24 7.67 -10.74 18.04
C LYS A 24 7.33 -9.31 18.45
N VAL A 25 6.09 -8.87 18.25
CA VAL A 25 5.61 -7.53 18.62
C VAL A 25 5.58 -7.37 20.13
N SER A 26 5.12 -8.39 20.86
CA SER A 26 5.15 -8.38 22.33
C SER A 26 6.58 -8.37 22.89
N ALA A 27 7.51 -9.11 22.26
CA ALA A 27 8.92 -9.07 22.64
C ALA A 27 9.57 -7.69 22.37
N ALA A 28 9.30 -7.09 21.21
CA ALA A 28 9.79 -5.75 20.87
C ALA A 28 9.24 -4.66 21.80
N ALA A 29 7.96 -4.74 22.19
CA ALA A 29 7.37 -3.84 23.17
C ALA A 29 8.08 -3.94 24.53
N ALA A 30 8.34 -5.16 25.02
CA ALA A 30 9.07 -5.38 26.27
C ALA A 30 10.53 -4.88 26.21
N GLU A 31 11.18 -4.91 25.05
CA GLU A 31 12.51 -4.31 24.85
C GLU A 31 12.48 -2.78 24.93
N ILE A 32 11.45 -2.14 24.36
CA ILE A 32 11.21 -0.69 24.49
C ILE A 32 10.95 -0.30 25.95
N ASP A 33 10.11 -1.05 26.66
CA ASP A 33 9.85 -0.83 28.09
C ASP A 33 11.15 -0.96 28.92
N ALA A 34 12.00 -1.94 28.61
CA ALA A 34 13.30 -2.10 29.26
C ALA A 34 14.29 -0.97 28.92
N LEU A 35 14.25 -0.42 27.71
CA LEU A 35 15.01 0.77 27.33
C LEU A 35 14.59 2.00 28.16
N LEU A 36 13.28 2.28 28.24
CA LEU A 36 12.71 3.38 29.02
C LEU A 36 12.98 3.24 30.52
N ALA A 37 12.80 2.03 31.08
CA ALA A 37 13.05 1.78 32.49
C ALA A 37 14.51 2.05 32.91
N ARG A 38 15.48 1.75 32.04
CA ARG A 38 16.90 2.08 32.28
C ARG A 38 17.17 3.58 32.26
N ASP A 39 16.59 4.30 31.31
CA ASP A 39 16.74 5.75 31.22
C ASP A 39 16.12 6.48 32.42
N TRP A 40 14.91 6.07 32.83
CA TRP A 40 14.25 6.60 34.02
C TRP A 40 15.06 6.33 35.29
N ALA A 41 15.59 5.11 35.46
CA ALA A 41 16.45 4.78 36.58
C ALA A 41 17.74 5.62 36.62
N ALA A 42 18.38 5.85 35.47
CA ALA A 42 19.58 6.69 35.38
C ALA A 42 19.31 8.16 35.76
N HIS A 43 18.12 8.66 35.48
CA HIS A 43 17.70 10.05 35.77
C HIS A 43 16.91 10.19 37.08
N ASN A 44 16.77 9.13 37.89
CA ASN A 44 15.94 9.08 39.10
C ASN A 44 14.47 9.49 38.88
N LEU A 45 13.92 9.17 37.71
CA LEU A 45 12.54 9.44 37.34
C LEU A 45 11.63 8.28 37.74
N THR A 46 10.49 8.60 38.34
CA THR A 46 9.43 7.62 38.64
C THR A 46 8.42 7.59 37.50
N PRO A 47 8.06 6.42 36.94
CA PRO A 47 7.03 6.32 35.91
C PRO A 47 5.67 6.78 36.43
N ASN A 48 4.85 7.38 35.55
CA ASN A 48 3.45 7.66 35.89
C ASN A 48 2.68 6.36 36.12
N ALA A 49 1.67 6.40 37.01
CA ALA A 49 0.73 5.31 37.18
C ALA A 49 0.03 4.94 35.86
N SER A 50 -0.31 3.67 35.70
CA SER A 50 -1.12 3.21 34.56
C SER A 50 -2.45 3.96 34.49
N ALA A 51 -2.84 4.38 33.29
CA ALA A 51 -4.11 5.06 33.10
C ALA A 51 -5.31 4.14 33.40
N ASP A 52 -6.32 4.68 34.09
CA ASP A 52 -7.62 4.04 34.31
C ASP A 52 -8.31 3.68 32.99
N ASP A 53 -9.22 2.71 33.00
CA ASP A 53 -9.87 2.20 31.79
C ASP A 53 -10.63 3.27 30.99
N SER A 54 -11.28 4.22 31.69
CA SER A 54 -11.99 5.35 31.07
C SER A 54 -11.04 6.34 30.38
N VAL A 55 -9.86 6.55 30.94
CA VAL A 55 -8.80 7.38 30.35
C VAL A 55 -8.13 6.64 29.19
N PHE A 56 -7.85 5.35 29.36
CA PHE A 56 -7.28 4.48 28.33
C PHE A 56 -8.17 4.41 27.08
N VAL A 57 -9.47 4.09 27.22
CA VAL A 57 -10.38 3.97 26.08
C VAL A 57 -10.51 5.29 25.31
N ARG A 58 -10.52 6.43 26.01
CA ARG A 58 -10.54 7.74 25.33
C ARG A 58 -9.24 8.02 24.58
N ARG A 59 -8.07 7.70 25.18
CA ARG A 59 -6.76 7.94 24.55
C ARG A 59 -6.55 7.06 23.33
N ILE A 60 -6.73 5.74 23.47
CA ILE A 60 -6.42 4.81 22.37
C ILE A 60 -7.28 5.04 21.11
N TYR A 61 -8.53 5.47 21.27
CA TYR A 61 -9.36 5.88 20.13
C TYR A 61 -8.86 7.16 19.46
N LEU A 62 -8.39 8.16 20.22
CA LEU A 62 -7.81 9.38 19.66
C LEU A 62 -6.49 9.10 18.95
N ASP A 63 -5.62 8.30 19.58
CA ASP A 63 -4.29 7.98 19.07
C ASP A 63 -4.36 7.11 17.80
N VAL A 64 -5.18 6.05 17.82
CA VAL A 64 -5.25 5.09 16.70
C VAL A 64 -6.20 5.56 15.59
N VAL A 65 -7.43 6.00 15.92
CA VAL A 65 -8.48 6.29 14.92
C VAL A 65 -8.89 7.76 14.81
N GLY A 66 -8.20 8.68 15.52
CA GLY A 66 -8.37 10.14 15.33
C GLY A 66 -9.67 10.73 15.87
N ARG A 67 -10.44 9.98 16.68
CA ARG A 67 -11.71 10.43 17.29
C ARG A 67 -11.87 9.92 18.71
N ILE A 68 -12.84 10.44 19.45
CA ILE A 68 -13.29 9.82 20.72
C ILE A 68 -14.11 8.55 20.44
N PRO A 69 -14.21 7.59 21.39
CA PRO A 69 -15.16 6.50 21.29
C PRO A 69 -16.59 7.04 21.30
N THR A 70 -17.50 6.35 20.62
CA THR A 70 -18.95 6.52 20.82
C THR A 70 -19.36 6.00 22.20
N THR A 71 -20.50 6.44 22.71
CA THR A 71 -21.04 5.98 24.00
C THR A 71 -21.06 4.45 24.10
N ARG A 72 -21.61 3.78 23.08
CA ARG A 72 -21.67 2.32 23.00
C ARG A 72 -20.29 1.67 23.03
N GLU A 73 -19.34 2.16 22.24
CA GLU A 73 -17.96 1.61 22.21
C GLU A 73 -17.26 1.73 23.57
N ALA A 74 -17.49 2.83 24.30
CA ALA A 74 -16.95 3.03 25.63
C ALA A 74 -17.64 2.11 26.66
N GLU A 75 -18.97 1.97 26.61
CA GLU A 75 -19.75 1.09 27.47
C GLU A 75 -19.37 -0.39 27.27
N GLU A 76 -19.28 -0.85 26.02
CA GLU A 76 -18.83 -2.21 25.66
C GLU A 76 -17.45 -2.53 26.25
N PHE A 77 -16.49 -1.60 26.15
CA PHE A 77 -15.14 -1.78 26.70
C PHE A 77 -15.12 -1.76 28.23
N LEU A 78 -15.83 -0.82 28.86
CA LEU A 78 -15.86 -0.69 30.32
C LEU A 78 -16.62 -1.83 31.02
N ALA A 79 -17.63 -2.40 30.35
CA ALA A 79 -18.36 -3.57 30.82
C ALA A 79 -17.56 -4.88 30.68
N SER A 80 -16.63 -4.95 29.71
CA SER A 80 -15.82 -6.16 29.48
C SER A 80 -14.98 -6.55 30.71
N ARG A 81 -15.07 -7.84 31.06
CA ARG A 81 -14.29 -8.50 32.12
C ARG A 81 -13.21 -9.44 31.55
N GLU A 82 -12.99 -9.42 30.24
CA GLU A 82 -12.02 -10.30 29.59
C GLU A 82 -10.59 -9.93 29.95
N GLU A 83 -9.79 -10.95 30.29
CA GLU A 83 -8.35 -10.82 30.39
C GLU A 83 -7.78 -10.44 29.01
N GLY A 84 -6.97 -9.38 28.94
CA GLY A 84 -6.44 -8.89 27.67
C GLY A 84 -7.37 -7.98 26.85
N ARG A 85 -8.50 -7.49 27.41
CA ARG A 85 -9.39 -6.52 26.75
C ARG A 85 -8.71 -5.25 26.20
N ARG A 86 -7.57 -4.83 26.76
CA ARG A 86 -6.77 -3.69 26.26
C ARG A 86 -6.07 -4.01 24.94
N PRO A 87 -5.21 -5.04 24.84
CA PRO A 87 -4.73 -5.59 23.56
C PRO A 87 -5.84 -5.81 22.53
N ALA A 88 -6.91 -6.53 22.90
CA ALA A 88 -7.99 -6.84 21.97
C ALA A 88 -8.69 -5.58 21.39
N LEU A 89 -8.80 -4.50 22.17
CA LEU A 89 -9.27 -3.21 21.66
C LEU A 89 -8.24 -2.55 20.73
N ILE A 90 -6.95 -2.60 21.06
CA ILE A 90 -5.87 -2.05 20.22
C ILE A 90 -5.89 -2.73 18.84
N ASP A 91 -5.90 -4.06 18.81
CA ASP A 91 -5.91 -4.85 17.58
C ASP A 91 -7.16 -4.52 16.73
N LYS A 92 -8.36 -4.50 17.35
CA LYS A 92 -9.62 -4.09 16.71
C LYS A 92 -9.57 -2.68 16.11
N LEU A 93 -8.83 -1.75 16.72
CA LEU A 93 -8.70 -0.37 16.22
C LEU A 93 -7.68 -0.28 15.08
N LEU A 94 -6.56 -1.02 15.16
CA LEU A 94 -5.54 -1.09 14.10
C LEU A 94 -6.09 -1.75 12.83
N ASP A 95 -6.92 -2.79 12.95
CA ASP A 95 -7.60 -3.45 11.83
C ASP A 95 -8.74 -2.61 11.20
N SER A 96 -9.00 -1.40 11.70
CA SER A 96 -10.14 -0.57 11.27
C SER A 96 -9.78 0.43 10.15
N GLU A 97 -10.77 0.76 9.31
CA GLU A 97 -10.66 1.93 8.41
C GLU A 97 -10.37 3.23 9.16
N GLY A 98 -10.79 3.34 10.42
CA GLY A 98 -10.47 4.51 11.26
C GLY A 98 -8.97 4.71 11.42
N TYR A 99 -8.21 3.64 11.62
CA TYR A 99 -6.74 3.67 11.64
C TYR A 99 -6.19 4.10 10.29
N VAL A 100 -6.64 3.48 9.20
CA VAL A 100 -6.19 3.78 7.83
C VAL A 100 -6.40 5.26 7.49
N GLN A 101 -7.57 5.85 7.79
CA GLN A 101 -7.80 7.27 7.50
C GLN A 101 -6.99 8.20 8.42
N ASN A 102 -6.85 7.87 9.70
CA ASN A 102 -6.10 8.69 10.67
C ASN A 102 -4.60 8.71 10.36
N TYR A 103 -3.97 7.53 10.25
CA TYR A 103 -2.55 7.41 9.92
C TYR A 103 -2.24 7.86 8.48
N PHE A 104 -3.20 7.79 7.56
CA PHE A 104 -3.02 8.38 6.24
C PHE A 104 -2.78 9.89 6.30
N HIS A 105 -3.39 10.64 7.23
CA HIS A 105 -3.12 12.09 7.32
C HIS A 105 -1.67 12.38 7.72
N TYR A 106 -1.12 11.64 8.68
CA TYR A 106 0.29 11.73 9.07
C TYR A 106 1.20 11.39 7.88
N TRP A 107 0.99 10.24 7.23
CA TRP A 107 1.81 9.83 6.08
C TRP A 107 1.64 10.74 4.86
N ALA A 108 0.45 11.34 4.66
CA ALA A 108 0.19 12.28 3.59
C ALA A 108 1.01 13.57 3.73
N ASP A 109 1.18 14.07 4.96
CA ASP A 109 2.05 15.22 5.23
C ASP A 109 3.52 14.84 5.03
N VAL A 110 3.98 13.77 5.70
CA VAL A 110 5.37 13.27 5.64
C VAL A 110 5.83 12.99 4.20
N LEU A 111 4.98 12.37 3.38
CA LEU A 111 5.28 11.98 2.00
C LEU A 111 4.83 13.02 0.96
N ARG A 112 4.32 14.19 1.39
CA ARG A 112 3.70 15.22 0.53
C ARG A 112 2.72 14.65 -0.50
N VAL A 113 1.78 13.82 -0.06
CA VAL A 113 0.77 13.20 -0.93
C VAL A 113 -0.17 14.28 -1.47
N GLN A 114 -0.05 14.57 -2.77
CA GLN A 114 -0.90 15.53 -3.46
C GLN A 114 -2.13 14.83 -4.06
N SER A 115 -3.34 15.20 -3.63
CA SER A 115 -4.60 14.71 -4.22
C SER A 115 -5.13 15.59 -5.36
N LYS A 116 -4.59 16.82 -5.51
CA LYS A 116 -4.99 17.83 -6.50
C LYS A 116 -3.76 18.31 -7.25
N GLY A 117 -3.92 18.72 -8.52
CA GLY A 117 -2.86 19.27 -9.36
C GLY A 117 -2.01 18.23 -10.11
N GLN A 118 -1.80 17.03 -9.54
CA GLN A 118 -1.11 15.91 -10.23
C GLN A 118 -2.08 14.76 -10.53
N ARG A 119 -2.03 14.22 -11.75
CA ARG A 119 -2.94 13.16 -12.22
C ARG A 119 -2.65 11.78 -11.61
N THR A 120 -1.45 11.61 -11.03
CA THR A 120 -1.05 10.47 -10.19
C THR A 120 -1.63 10.52 -8.78
N GLY A 121 -2.14 11.68 -8.35
CA GLY A 121 -2.54 11.94 -6.96
C GLY A 121 -3.48 10.90 -6.37
N PRO A 122 -4.64 10.59 -7.02
CA PRO A 122 -5.55 9.57 -6.52
C PRO A 122 -4.89 8.18 -6.38
N ALA A 123 -4.11 7.74 -7.36
CA ALA A 123 -3.41 6.45 -7.29
C ALA A 123 -2.39 6.42 -6.14
N TYR A 124 -1.73 7.54 -5.85
CA TYR A 124 -0.81 7.66 -4.72
C TYR A 124 -1.52 7.64 -3.37
N VAL A 125 -2.67 8.33 -3.26
CA VAL A 125 -3.54 8.29 -2.08
C VAL A 125 -3.98 6.84 -1.80
N HIS A 126 -4.42 6.11 -2.82
CA HIS A 126 -4.79 4.70 -2.68
C HIS A 126 -3.59 3.85 -2.25
N PHE A 127 -2.45 3.96 -2.93
CA PHE A 127 -1.22 3.23 -2.58
C PHE A 127 -0.82 3.38 -1.09
N VAL A 128 -0.82 4.59 -0.55
CA VAL A 128 -0.49 4.82 0.88
C VAL A 128 -1.56 4.25 1.81
N LYS A 129 -2.85 4.40 1.49
CA LYS A 129 -3.94 3.83 2.29
C LYS A 129 -3.93 2.30 2.26
N ASP A 130 -3.64 1.70 1.12
CA ASP A 130 -3.58 0.26 0.96
C ASP A 130 -2.36 -0.31 1.68
N ALA A 131 -1.21 0.36 1.62
CA ALA A 131 -0.03 0.00 2.42
C ALA A 131 -0.30 0.01 3.94
N LEU A 132 -1.06 0.99 4.44
CA LEU A 132 -1.52 1.03 5.84
C LEU A 132 -2.50 -0.11 6.14
N ARG A 133 -3.52 -0.29 5.29
CA ARG A 133 -4.56 -1.32 5.48
C ARG A 133 -4.00 -2.75 5.49
N THR A 134 -2.99 -3.04 4.68
CA THR A 134 -2.37 -4.38 4.64
C THR A 134 -1.20 -4.53 5.61
N ASN A 135 -0.94 -3.54 6.49
CA ASN A 135 0.26 -3.48 7.33
C ASN A 135 1.55 -3.80 6.56
N LYS A 136 1.74 -3.14 5.41
CA LYS A 136 2.83 -3.43 4.47
C LYS A 136 4.20 -3.26 5.16
N PRO A 137 5.11 -4.25 5.06
CA PRO A 137 6.46 -4.12 5.57
C PRO A 137 7.13 -2.83 5.11
N TYR A 138 7.70 -2.09 6.05
CA TYR A 138 8.22 -0.74 5.81
C TYR A 138 9.31 -0.71 4.72
N ASP A 139 10.16 -1.73 4.66
CA ASP A 139 11.18 -1.87 3.62
C ASP A 139 10.58 -2.02 2.21
N LEU A 140 9.45 -2.73 2.08
CA LEU A 140 8.71 -2.85 0.81
C LEU A 140 8.02 -1.54 0.45
N PHE A 141 7.35 -0.89 1.42
CA PHE A 141 6.70 0.42 1.22
C PHE A 141 7.69 1.48 0.73
N VAL A 142 8.88 1.55 1.36
CA VAL A 142 9.97 2.45 0.95
C VAL A 142 10.55 2.03 -0.41
N ARG A 143 10.81 0.74 -0.64
CA ARG A 143 11.37 0.24 -1.90
C ARG A 143 10.46 0.53 -3.09
N GLU A 144 9.16 0.29 -2.98
CA GLU A 144 8.19 0.59 -4.04
C GLU A 144 8.17 2.08 -4.38
N MET A 145 8.31 2.97 -3.39
CA MET A 145 8.37 4.41 -3.62
C MET A 145 9.69 4.89 -4.26
N ILE A 146 10.84 4.35 -3.83
CA ILE A 146 12.16 4.81 -4.31
C ILE A 146 12.57 4.14 -5.63
N ALA A 147 12.27 2.85 -5.80
CA ALA A 147 12.64 2.05 -6.97
C ALA A 147 11.46 1.80 -7.94
N GLY A 148 10.28 2.35 -7.66
CA GLY A 148 9.09 2.23 -8.50
C GLY A 148 9.30 2.80 -9.91
N ALA A 149 8.90 2.03 -10.92
CA ALA A 149 9.02 2.39 -12.33
C ALA A 149 7.79 1.90 -13.11
N GLY A 150 7.29 2.72 -14.05
CA GLY A 150 6.17 2.31 -14.89
C GLY A 150 5.19 3.44 -15.21
N LYS A 151 3.90 3.06 -15.28
CA LYS A 151 2.77 3.91 -15.65
C LYS A 151 1.98 4.30 -14.39
N ALA A 152 1.56 5.56 -14.29
CA ALA A 152 0.80 6.13 -13.17
C ALA A 152 -0.48 5.36 -12.75
N TRP A 153 -1.00 4.50 -13.63
CA TRP A 153 -2.19 3.68 -13.40
C TRP A 153 -1.90 2.19 -13.13
N SER A 154 -0.65 1.74 -13.32
CA SER A 154 -0.21 0.39 -12.97
C SER A 154 0.46 0.33 -11.60
N ASP A 155 1.00 1.46 -11.14
CA ASP A 155 1.69 1.58 -9.85
C ASP A 155 1.43 2.98 -9.26
N GLY A 156 0.79 3.01 -8.09
CA GLY A 156 0.52 4.23 -7.35
C GLY A 156 1.74 4.82 -6.62
N ALA A 157 2.79 4.01 -6.38
CA ALA A 157 4.03 4.46 -5.74
C ALA A 157 4.77 5.51 -6.60
N ILE A 158 4.55 5.52 -7.91
CA ILE A 158 5.01 6.57 -8.86
C ILE A 158 4.54 7.98 -8.45
N GLY A 159 3.49 8.08 -7.63
CA GLY A 159 3.12 9.31 -6.93
C GLY A 159 4.27 9.99 -6.18
N TYR A 160 5.19 9.19 -5.62
CA TYR A 160 6.33 9.64 -4.84
C TYR A 160 7.24 10.62 -5.60
N TYR A 161 7.63 10.29 -6.84
CA TYR A 161 8.44 11.18 -7.68
C TYR A 161 7.60 12.24 -8.39
N THR A 162 6.32 11.95 -8.70
CA THR A 162 5.49 12.87 -9.48
C THR A 162 4.88 14.02 -8.68
N ARG A 163 4.84 13.94 -7.33
CA ARG A 163 4.43 15.05 -6.45
C ARG A 163 5.34 16.29 -6.57
N ASP A 164 6.64 16.07 -6.79
CA ASP A 164 7.68 17.10 -6.86
C ASP A 164 8.15 17.27 -8.32
N ARG A 165 7.22 17.15 -9.29
CA ARG A 165 7.56 17.17 -10.71
C ARG A 165 8.25 18.48 -11.11
N GLY A 166 9.44 18.36 -11.69
CA GLY A 166 10.29 19.50 -12.06
C GLY A 166 11.25 19.96 -10.96
N MET A 167 11.13 19.39 -9.75
CA MET A 167 11.92 19.72 -8.55
C MET A 167 12.69 18.47 -8.04
N PRO A 168 13.57 17.84 -8.86
CA PRO A 168 14.21 16.57 -8.51
C PRO A 168 15.18 16.69 -7.33
N LEU A 169 15.81 17.85 -7.13
CA LEU A 169 16.71 18.09 -6.00
C LEU A 169 15.94 18.14 -4.68
N ASP A 170 14.78 18.81 -4.65
CA ASP A 170 13.87 18.88 -3.50
C ASP A 170 13.21 17.52 -3.20
N ASN A 171 12.90 16.73 -4.23
CA ASN A 171 12.47 15.35 -4.06
C ASN A 171 13.55 14.53 -3.35
N MET A 172 14.79 14.53 -3.86
CA MET A 172 15.91 13.81 -3.26
C MET A 172 16.19 14.28 -1.83
N ALA A 173 16.28 15.59 -1.58
CA ALA A 173 16.56 16.12 -0.25
C ALA A 173 15.47 15.70 0.75
N SER A 174 14.21 15.66 0.30
CA SER A 174 13.12 15.10 1.08
C SER A 174 13.19 13.58 1.26
N THR A 175 13.68 12.83 0.26
CA THR A 175 13.88 11.37 0.37
C THR A 175 14.88 11.06 1.48
N VAL A 176 15.98 11.81 1.55
CA VAL A 176 16.96 11.73 2.63
C VAL A 176 16.32 12.09 3.97
N ARG A 177 15.55 13.18 4.04
CA ARG A 177 14.87 13.60 5.28
C ARG A 177 13.84 12.60 5.79
N VAL A 178 13.01 12.03 4.91
CA VAL A 178 11.92 11.13 5.31
C VAL A 178 12.44 9.75 5.66
N PHE A 179 13.37 9.19 4.89
CA PHE A 179 13.80 7.79 5.06
C PHE A 179 15.13 7.60 5.79
N LEU A 180 16.03 8.60 5.78
CA LEU A 180 17.31 8.55 6.50
C LEU A 180 17.33 9.45 7.75
N GLY A 181 16.26 10.21 8.01
CA GLY A 181 16.10 11.02 9.22
C GLY A 181 17.07 12.20 9.36
N THR A 182 17.81 12.56 8.30
CA THR A 182 18.81 13.63 8.30
C THR A 182 18.47 14.72 7.29
N ARG A 183 18.93 15.95 7.51
CA ARG A 183 18.64 17.10 6.65
C ARG A 183 19.87 17.48 5.86
N ILE A 184 19.72 17.58 4.55
CA ILE A 184 20.77 18.00 3.63
C ILE A 184 20.30 19.11 2.69
N GLU A 185 19.08 19.65 2.87
CA GLU A 185 18.49 20.69 2.02
C GLU A 185 19.43 21.90 1.85
N CYS A 186 20.03 22.41 2.94
CA CYS A 186 20.97 23.54 2.86
C CYS A 186 22.26 23.19 2.06
N ALA A 187 22.61 21.91 1.97
CA ALA A 187 23.79 21.44 1.24
C ALA A 187 23.65 21.66 -0.28
N GLN A 188 22.44 21.93 -0.80
CA GLN A 188 22.19 22.20 -2.22
C GLN A 188 22.98 23.41 -2.76
N CYS A 189 23.10 24.47 -1.96
CA CYS A 189 23.67 25.76 -2.38
C CYS A 189 25.07 26.05 -1.80
N HIS A 190 25.42 25.49 -0.65
CA HIS A 190 26.72 25.62 0.02
C HIS A 190 26.92 24.46 0.99
N ASN A 191 28.10 24.25 1.59
CA ASN A 191 28.26 23.23 2.63
C ASN A 191 27.31 23.50 3.82
N HIS A 192 26.72 22.46 4.41
CA HIS A 192 25.71 22.60 5.46
C HIS A 192 26.28 23.38 6.68
N PRO A 193 25.61 24.44 7.17
CA PRO A 193 26.22 25.35 8.15
C PRO A 193 26.25 24.78 9.58
N PHE A 194 25.46 23.75 9.86
CA PHE A 194 25.28 23.16 11.20
C PHE A 194 25.45 21.63 11.23
N ASP A 195 25.97 21.03 10.15
CA ASP A 195 26.16 19.57 10.03
C ASP A 195 27.33 19.30 9.06
N LYS A 196 27.86 18.08 9.04
CA LYS A 196 29.05 17.65 8.29
C LYS A 196 28.86 17.55 6.76
N TRP A 197 27.64 17.73 6.26
CA TRP A 197 27.31 17.46 4.86
C TRP A 197 27.82 18.55 3.92
N THR A 198 28.65 18.15 2.96
CA THR A 198 29.18 19.05 1.92
C THR A 198 28.22 19.16 0.74
N GLN A 199 28.33 20.26 -0.02
CA GLN A 199 27.59 20.44 -1.26
C GLN A 199 27.89 19.33 -2.28
N LYS A 200 29.15 18.86 -2.34
CA LYS A 200 29.52 17.72 -3.19
C LYS A 200 28.70 16.47 -2.84
N GLN A 201 28.56 16.15 -1.55
CA GLN A 201 27.77 15.00 -1.10
C GLN A 201 26.27 15.13 -1.40
N PHE A 202 25.72 16.35 -1.39
CA PHE A 202 24.35 16.60 -1.84
C PHE A 202 24.17 16.19 -3.31
N TYR A 203 25.07 16.63 -4.21
CA TYR A 203 24.98 16.29 -5.63
C TYR A 203 25.36 14.82 -5.92
N GLU A 204 26.21 14.20 -5.11
CA GLU A 204 26.45 12.75 -5.15
C GLU A 204 25.19 11.95 -4.78
N MET A 205 24.41 12.40 -3.80
CA MET A 205 23.11 11.79 -3.49
C MET A 205 22.07 12.08 -4.60
N ALA A 206 22.04 13.31 -5.12
CA ALA A 206 21.19 13.68 -6.26
C ALA A 206 21.41 12.76 -7.47
N ALA A 207 22.66 12.37 -7.74
CA ALA A 207 23.04 11.53 -8.86
C ALA A 207 22.34 10.15 -8.89
N PHE A 208 21.99 9.56 -7.74
CA PHE A 208 21.23 8.31 -7.69
C PHE A 208 19.80 8.44 -8.23
N THR A 209 19.20 9.63 -8.11
CA THR A 209 17.86 9.95 -8.64
C THR A 209 17.91 10.73 -9.97
N PHE A 210 19.11 11.11 -10.42
CA PHE A 210 19.32 11.86 -11.65
C PHE A 210 19.09 10.96 -12.86
N GLY A 211 18.01 11.22 -13.60
CA GLY A 211 17.54 10.37 -14.69
C GLY A 211 16.14 9.79 -14.47
N VAL A 212 15.53 10.02 -13.30
CA VAL A 212 14.08 9.84 -13.08
C VAL A 212 13.34 10.90 -13.91
N GLU A 213 12.93 10.54 -15.12
CA GLU A 213 12.18 11.44 -16.00
C GLU A 213 10.68 11.20 -15.91
N VAL A 214 9.94 12.25 -15.51
CA VAL A 214 8.48 12.30 -15.55
C VAL A 214 8.03 12.75 -16.94
N ARG A 215 7.87 11.80 -17.86
CA ARG A 215 7.45 12.05 -19.25
C ARG A 215 5.94 12.00 -19.38
N ASP A 216 5.30 13.07 -19.85
CA ASP A 216 3.91 12.96 -20.31
C ASP A 216 3.87 12.06 -21.55
N PHE A 217 2.87 11.18 -21.65
CA PHE A 217 2.70 10.33 -22.82
C PHE A 217 2.28 11.19 -24.03
N GLY A 218 3.28 11.64 -24.80
CA GLY A 218 3.17 12.50 -25.99
C GLY A 218 2.61 11.78 -27.21
N GLY A 219 1.49 11.08 -27.05
CA GLY A 219 0.71 10.41 -28.07
C GLY A 219 -0.67 10.18 -27.47
N GLY A 220 -1.73 10.61 -28.16
CA GLY A 220 -3.08 10.70 -27.58
C GLY A 220 -3.52 9.40 -26.90
N LEU A 221 -4.25 9.53 -25.77
CA LEU A 221 -4.65 8.43 -24.86
C LEU A 221 -4.91 7.09 -25.57
N ALA A 222 -5.72 7.13 -26.63
CA ALA A 222 -6.10 5.97 -27.44
C ALA A 222 -4.92 5.09 -27.87
N GLY A 223 -3.75 5.65 -28.18
CA GLY A 223 -2.56 4.89 -28.58
C GLY A 223 -2.02 4.02 -27.45
N GLY A 224 -1.65 4.62 -26.32
CA GLY A 224 -1.04 3.91 -25.19
C GLY A 224 -1.97 2.91 -24.47
N ILE A 225 -3.29 3.02 -24.70
CA ILE A 225 -4.33 2.11 -24.21
C ILE A 225 -4.61 1.02 -25.24
N SER A 226 -4.69 1.35 -26.53
CA SER A 226 -4.70 0.34 -27.60
C SER A 226 -3.45 -0.54 -27.54
N ASP A 227 -2.29 0.02 -27.18
CA ASP A 227 -1.08 -0.75 -26.90
C ASP A 227 -1.28 -1.65 -25.66
N LEU A 228 -1.80 -1.14 -24.54
CA LEU A 228 -2.00 -1.93 -23.32
C LEU A 228 -3.02 -3.07 -23.51
N VAL A 229 -4.15 -2.82 -24.16
CA VAL A 229 -5.18 -3.82 -24.48
C VAL A 229 -4.64 -4.84 -25.48
N ARG A 230 -3.82 -4.41 -26.46
CA ARG A 230 -3.10 -5.32 -27.36
C ARG A 230 -2.10 -6.19 -26.61
N ASP A 231 -1.31 -5.62 -25.71
CA ASP A 231 -0.25 -6.32 -24.98
C ASP A 231 -0.86 -7.30 -23.95
N GLN A 232 -1.92 -6.92 -23.24
CA GLN A 232 -2.68 -7.82 -22.36
C GLN A 232 -3.45 -8.90 -23.15
N GLY A 233 -4.06 -8.54 -24.28
CA GLY A 233 -4.69 -9.51 -25.19
C GLY A 233 -3.69 -10.50 -25.80
N MET A 234 -2.45 -10.05 -26.06
CA MET A 234 -1.34 -10.93 -26.45
C MET A 234 -0.94 -11.85 -25.30
N ALA A 235 -0.78 -11.32 -24.09
CA ALA A 235 -0.46 -12.11 -22.90
C ALA A 235 -1.51 -13.23 -22.65
N ILE A 236 -2.81 -12.90 -22.72
CA ILE A 236 -3.91 -13.87 -22.63
C ILE A 236 -3.79 -14.95 -23.71
N ARG A 237 -3.51 -14.58 -24.98
CA ARG A 237 -3.32 -15.54 -26.08
C ARG A 237 -2.09 -16.44 -25.89
N THR A 238 -1.02 -15.93 -25.29
CA THR A 238 0.18 -16.72 -24.98
C THR A 238 -0.03 -17.65 -23.78
N THR A 239 -0.74 -17.21 -22.75
CA THR A 239 -1.03 -18.00 -21.55
C THR A 239 -2.03 -19.12 -21.84
N PHE A 240 -3.09 -18.83 -22.60
CA PHE A 240 -4.13 -19.78 -22.96
C PHE A 240 -3.97 -20.28 -24.41
N LYS A 241 -2.77 -20.77 -24.75
CA LYS A 241 -2.50 -21.42 -26.04
C LYS A 241 -3.43 -22.64 -26.21
N GLN A 242 -4.06 -22.78 -27.37
CA GLN A 242 -4.87 -23.97 -27.66
C GLN A 242 -4.01 -25.24 -27.63
N PRO A 243 -4.52 -26.36 -27.08
CA PRO A 243 -3.81 -27.63 -27.12
C PRO A 243 -3.66 -28.11 -28.57
N GLU A 244 -2.51 -28.71 -28.87
CA GLU A 244 -2.21 -29.22 -30.21
C GLU A 244 -3.09 -30.44 -30.52
N ARG A 245 -3.68 -30.45 -31.71
CA ARG A 245 -4.58 -31.53 -32.13
C ARG A 245 -3.78 -32.81 -32.40
N PRO A 246 -4.14 -33.96 -31.80
CA PRO A 246 -3.56 -35.25 -32.15
C PRO A 246 -3.63 -35.53 -33.65
N LYS A 247 -2.55 -36.12 -34.20
CA LYS A 247 -2.47 -36.46 -35.64
C LYS A 247 -3.44 -37.58 -36.01
N ASP A 248 -3.64 -38.52 -35.10
CA ASP A 248 -4.66 -39.55 -35.17
C ASP A 248 -5.81 -39.18 -34.22
N MET A 249 -7.05 -39.35 -34.69
CA MET A 249 -8.28 -39.07 -33.95
C MET A 249 -9.26 -40.25 -34.10
N THR A 250 -8.78 -41.43 -34.49
CA THR A 250 -9.58 -42.65 -34.62
C THR A 250 -10.06 -43.15 -33.26
N ASP A 251 -9.20 -43.10 -32.24
CA ASP A 251 -9.61 -43.42 -30.87
C ASP A 251 -10.67 -42.43 -30.33
N VAL A 252 -11.55 -42.93 -29.45
CA VAL A 252 -12.65 -42.17 -28.86
C VAL A 252 -12.22 -41.48 -27.56
N ALA A 253 -11.37 -42.10 -26.75
CA ALA A 253 -10.87 -41.52 -25.50
C ALA A 253 -9.94 -40.34 -25.77
N ASP A 254 -9.01 -40.45 -26.73
CA ASP A 254 -8.12 -39.36 -27.16
C ASP A 254 -8.92 -38.17 -27.72
N ARG A 255 -9.98 -38.44 -28.49
CA ARG A 255 -10.92 -37.40 -28.95
C ARG A 255 -11.61 -36.68 -27.79
N LEU A 256 -12.15 -37.43 -26.84
CA LEU A 256 -12.85 -36.86 -25.68
C LEU A 256 -11.90 -36.05 -24.79
N ALA A 257 -10.70 -36.55 -24.53
CA ALA A 257 -9.66 -35.86 -23.77
C ALA A 257 -9.23 -34.56 -24.45
N TYR A 258 -8.99 -34.58 -25.77
CA TYR A 258 -8.67 -33.39 -26.55
C TYR A 258 -9.76 -32.33 -26.44
N TRP A 259 -11.03 -32.68 -26.70
CA TRP A 259 -12.13 -31.72 -26.65
C TRP A 259 -12.40 -31.19 -25.24
N ALA A 260 -12.21 -32.00 -24.19
CA ALA A 260 -12.32 -31.56 -22.80
C ALA A 260 -11.25 -30.51 -22.44
N GLU A 261 -10.00 -30.68 -22.86
CA GLU A 261 -8.94 -29.69 -22.62
C GLU A 261 -9.12 -28.44 -23.49
N VAL A 262 -9.55 -28.57 -24.76
CA VAL A 262 -9.92 -27.43 -25.62
C VAL A 262 -11.01 -26.58 -24.97
N ASP A 263 -12.04 -27.21 -24.40
CA ASP A 263 -13.16 -26.51 -23.75
C ASP A 263 -12.75 -25.88 -22.40
N LYS A 264 -11.89 -26.56 -21.62
CA LYS A 264 -11.29 -26.02 -20.39
C LYS A 264 -10.42 -24.78 -20.65
N VAL A 265 -9.46 -24.86 -21.58
CA VAL A 265 -8.64 -23.71 -22.01
C VAL A 265 -9.51 -22.63 -22.65
N GLY A 266 -10.51 -23.03 -23.43
CA GLY A 266 -11.49 -22.13 -24.04
C GLY A 266 -12.31 -21.33 -23.03
N ARG A 267 -12.79 -21.96 -21.95
CA ARG A 267 -13.46 -21.26 -20.83
C ARG A 267 -12.53 -20.28 -20.12
N ALA A 268 -11.32 -20.72 -19.76
CA ALA A 268 -10.35 -19.88 -19.05
C ALA A 268 -9.96 -18.65 -19.89
N ARG A 269 -9.71 -18.84 -21.19
CA ARG A 269 -9.45 -17.75 -22.14
C ARG A 269 -10.63 -16.79 -22.25
N ARG A 270 -11.86 -17.29 -22.41
CA ARG A 270 -13.06 -16.44 -22.50
C ARG A 270 -13.24 -15.60 -21.23
N ALA A 271 -13.11 -16.19 -20.05
CA ALA A 271 -13.22 -15.45 -18.78
C ALA A 271 -12.14 -14.36 -18.64
N ALA A 272 -10.91 -14.62 -19.10
CA ALA A 272 -9.84 -13.62 -19.11
C ALA A 272 -10.07 -12.49 -20.16
N GLU A 273 -10.56 -12.84 -21.35
CA GLU A 273 -10.94 -11.88 -22.41
C GLU A 273 -12.12 -11.00 -21.95
N GLU A 274 -13.09 -11.59 -21.25
CA GLU A 274 -14.28 -10.92 -20.72
C GLU A 274 -13.94 -10.00 -19.53
N ALA A 275 -13.04 -10.41 -18.64
CA ALA A 275 -12.50 -9.55 -17.57
C ALA A 275 -11.69 -8.36 -18.14
N LEU A 276 -10.87 -8.59 -19.19
CA LEU A 276 -10.17 -7.52 -19.90
C LEU A 276 -11.16 -6.54 -20.54
N HIS A 277 -12.23 -7.04 -21.16
CA HIS A 277 -13.24 -6.18 -21.78
C HIS A 277 -14.07 -5.40 -20.75
N GLN A 278 -14.39 -5.99 -19.59
CA GLN A 278 -15.02 -5.27 -18.47
C GLN A 278 -14.10 -4.16 -17.93
N ALA A 279 -12.80 -4.43 -17.77
CA ALA A 279 -11.83 -3.41 -17.38
C ALA A 279 -11.74 -2.28 -18.41
N GLU A 280 -11.75 -2.60 -19.70
CA GLU A 280 -11.80 -1.63 -20.81
C GLU A 280 -13.09 -0.79 -20.78
N GLN A 281 -14.26 -1.40 -20.53
CA GLN A 281 -15.54 -0.69 -20.43
C GLN A 281 -15.59 0.26 -19.22
N LEU A 282 -15.22 -0.22 -18.02
CA LEU A 282 -15.14 0.62 -16.82
C LEU A 282 -14.16 1.78 -16.99
N TYR A 283 -13.04 1.53 -17.65
CA TYR A 283 -12.05 2.54 -17.96
C TYR A 283 -12.58 3.58 -18.96
N ASN A 284 -13.24 3.14 -20.05
CA ASN A 284 -13.86 4.04 -21.03
C ASN A 284 -15.01 4.85 -20.41
N GLN A 285 -15.76 4.26 -19.47
CA GLN A 285 -16.77 4.98 -18.69
C GLN A 285 -16.11 6.08 -17.85
N ALA A 286 -15.10 5.75 -17.05
CA ALA A 286 -14.36 6.73 -16.24
C ALA A 286 -13.75 7.87 -17.08
N LEU A 287 -13.28 7.56 -18.30
CA LEU A 287 -12.83 8.60 -19.26
C LEU A 287 -13.97 9.48 -19.79
N SER A 288 -15.13 8.88 -20.07
CA SER A 288 -16.30 9.60 -20.59
C SER A 288 -16.89 10.57 -19.55
N GLU A 289 -16.77 10.23 -18.27
CA GLU A 289 -17.07 11.10 -17.13
C GLU A 289 -15.99 12.18 -16.96
N SER A 290 -14.73 11.91 -17.34
CA SER A 290 -13.59 12.84 -17.25
C SER A 290 -13.33 13.67 -18.54
N ARG A 291 -14.35 14.29 -19.15
CA ARG A 291 -14.31 14.97 -20.48
C ARG A 291 -13.36 16.19 -20.66
N GLY A 292 -12.33 16.35 -19.82
CA GLY A 292 -11.17 17.25 -20.01
C GLY A 292 -9.83 16.50 -19.93
N ILE A 293 -9.34 16.01 -21.08
CA ILE A 293 -8.40 14.87 -21.22
C ILE A 293 -7.08 14.94 -20.40
N PRO A 294 -6.85 14.03 -19.43
CA PRO A 294 -5.94 12.87 -19.58
C PRO A 294 -4.42 12.94 -19.85
N ARG A 295 -3.67 14.06 -19.90
CA ARG A 295 -2.18 13.98 -20.09
C ARG A 295 -1.43 13.22 -18.96
N TYR A 296 -1.19 11.91 -19.07
CA TYR A 296 -0.58 11.10 -18.00
C TYR A 296 0.96 11.08 -17.98
N PRO A 297 1.60 11.17 -16.79
CA PRO A 297 3.03 10.94 -16.62
C PRO A 297 3.42 9.45 -16.56
N LYS A 298 4.57 9.13 -17.15
CA LYS A 298 5.35 7.89 -16.97
C LYS A 298 6.65 8.24 -16.25
N VAL A 299 7.12 7.39 -15.34
CA VAL A 299 8.48 7.48 -14.78
C VAL A 299 9.36 6.41 -15.43
N THR A 300 10.53 6.82 -15.92
CA THR A 300 11.57 5.93 -16.46
C THR A 300 12.95 6.37 -16.01
N PHE A 301 13.82 5.41 -15.73
CA PHE A 301 15.26 5.59 -15.63
C PHE A 301 15.88 5.49 -17.04
N ASP A 302 16.68 6.47 -17.45
CA ASP A 302 17.36 6.47 -18.76
C ASP A 302 18.87 6.19 -18.59
N GLU A 303 19.25 4.92 -18.74
CA GLU A 303 20.63 4.43 -18.58
C GLU A 303 21.62 5.00 -19.62
N LYS A 304 21.14 5.66 -20.68
CA LYS A 304 21.99 6.17 -21.78
C LYS A 304 22.39 7.64 -21.61
N ARG A 305 21.86 8.33 -20.60
CA ARG A 305 22.12 9.75 -20.36
C ARG A 305 23.49 9.94 -19.70
N LYS A 306 24.46 10.54 -20.40
CA LYS A 306 25.73 10.94 -19.79
C LYS A 306 25.48 11.98 -18.70
N VAL A 307 25.97 11.70 -17.49
CA VAL A 307 25.89 12.63 -16.36
C VAL A 307 26.90 13.76 -16.60
N THR A 308 26.38 14.96 -16.84
CA THR A 308 27.14 16.21 -16.77
C THR A 308 26.65 16.97 -15.55
N LEU A 309 27.56 17.33 -14.64
CA LEU A 309 27.26 18.30 -13.61
C LEU A 309 26.92 19.65 -14.27
N PRO A 310 25.95 20.42 -13.73
CA PRO A 310 25.69 21.79 -14.18
C PRO A 310 26.85 22.74 -13.83
#